data_AF-B7K6I9-F1
#
_entry.id   AF-B7K6I9-F1
#
_cell.length_a   1.000
_cell.length_b   1.000
_cell.length_c   1.000
_cell.angle_alpha   90.00
_cell.angle_beta   90.00
_cell.angle_gamma   90.00
#
_symmetry.space_group_name_H-M   'P 1'
#
loop_
_entity.id
_entity.type
_entity.pdbx_description
1 polymer ?
#
loop_
_entity_poly.entity_id
_entity_poly.type
_entity_poly.pdbx_seq_one_letter_code
_entity_poly.pdbx_strand_id
1 'polypeptide(L)'
;MEEIPNKSNAFCWSSVGRVIFSKTTQFTYDADSNKLSGFRDARGNDVLYAYDSCGNLTSIIYEDGTQDKYFYDANGWLVNEIC
;
A
#
# COMPACT_ATOMS: atom_id res chain seq x y z
N MET A 1 8.61 16.64 -18.55
CA MET A 1 8.14 15.33 -18.05
C MET A 1 8.77 15.20 -16.69
N GLU A 2 8.03 15.57 -15.66
CA GLU A 2 8.54 15.74 -14.29
C GLU A 2 8.36 14.40 -13.58
N GLU A 3 9.45 13.69 -13.34
CA GLU A 3 9.45 12.49 -12.51
C GLU A 3 8.89 12.85 -11.15
N ILE A 4 7.78 12.22 -10.75
CA ILE A 4 7.23 12.36 -9.41
C ILE A 4 8.28 11.78 -8.46
N PRO A 5 8.99 12.60 -7.66
CA PRO A 5 10.03 12.07 -6.82
C PRO A 5 9.35 11.23 -5.74
N ASN A 6 9.70 9.95 -5.70
CA ASN A 6 9.50 9.11 -4.54
C ASN A 6 10.12 9.86 -3.35
N LYS A 7 9.29 10.54 -2.53
CA LYS A 7 9.71 11.28 -1.33
C LYS A 7 10.11 10.30 -0.23
N SER A 8 11.13 9.50 -0.51
CA SER A 8 11.89 8.75 0.47
C SER A 8 12.96 9.69 1.02
N ASN A 9 12.57 10.55 1.98
CA ASN A 9 13.51 11.41 2.68
C ASN A 9 14.50 10.54 3.47
N ALA A 10 15.72 10.40 2.96
CA ALA A 10 16.82 9.77 3.68
C ALA A 10 18.07 10.67 3.60
N PHE A 11 18.16 11.63 4.53
CA PHE A 11 19.44 12.28 4.85
C PHE A 11 19.61 12.41 6.35
N CYS A 12 20.51 11.62 6.90
CA CYS A 12 21.12 11.86 8.19
C CYS A 12 22.56 11.32 8.16
N TRP A 13 23.49 12.17 7.72
CA TRP A 13 24.92 11.95 7.96
C TRP A 13 25.23 12.26 9.42
N SER A 14 25.79 11.30 10.15
CA SER A 14 26.52 11.59 11.39
C SER A 14 27.62 10.54 11.53
N SER A 15 28.84 11.02 11.76
CA SER A 15 30.12 10.30 11.76
C SER A 15 30.33 9.29 12.91
N VAL A 16 29.26 8.71 13.44
CA VAL A 16 29.33 7.62 14.42
C VAL A 16 28.25 6.61 14.06
N GLY A 17 28.69 5.41 13.67
CA GLY A 17 27.84 4.32 13.17
C GLY A 17 26.70 3.94 14.11
N ARG A 18 25.55 4.58 13.94
CA ARG A 18 24.25 4.13 14.42
C ARG A 18 23.29 4.14 13.25
N VAL A 19 22.79 2.97 12.90
CA VAL A 19 21.66 2.83 11.98
C VAL A 19 20.45 3.46 12.65
N ILE A 20 20.12 4.68 12.24
CA ILE A 20 18.81 5.25 12.50
C ILE A 20 17.89 4.65 11.45
N PHE A 21 17.16 3.59 11.84
CA PHE A 21 16.04 3.12 11.04
C PHE A 21 15.05 4.28 10.96
N SER A 22 14.94 4.89 9.79
CA SER A 22 13.86 5.82 9.50
C SER A 22 12.57 5.02 9.56
N LYS A 23 11.89 5.10 10.71
CA LYS A 23 10.58 4.49 10.97
C LYS A 23 9.52 5.28 10.23
N THR A 24 9.56 5.22 8.90
CA THR A 24 8.67 5.98 8.03
C THR A 24 7.63 5.06 7.44
N THR A 25 6.37 5.45 7.59
CA THR A 25 5.25 4.83 6.90
C THR A 25 5.33 5.17 5.41
N GLN A 26 5.26 4.15 4.55
CA GLN A 26 5.33 4.27 3.10
C GLN A 26 3.97 3.93 2.50
N PHE A 27 3.57 4.71 1.50
CA PHE A 27 2.37 4.47 0.71
C PHE A 27 2.80 4.25 -0.73
N THR A 28 2.31 3.16 -1.32
CA THR A 28 2.56 2.81 -2.72
C THR A 28 1.27 3.00 -3.49
N TYR A 29 1.38 3.68 -4.62
CA TYR A 29 0.26 3.92 -5.52
C TYR A 29 0.53 3.21 -6.84
N ASP A 30 -0.53 2.67 -7.44
CA ASP A 30 -0.53 2.16 -8.79
C ASP A 30 -0.31 3.33 -9.77
N ALA A 31 0.63 3.17 -10.70
CA ALA A 31 1.08 4.26 -11.57
C ALA A 31 0.02 4.69 -12.58
N ASP A 32 -0.86 3.77 -13.00
CA ASP A 32 -1.85 4.01 -14.04
C ASP A 32 -3.15 4.57 -13.47
N SER A 33 -3.59 4.05 -12.31
CA SER A 33 -4.85 4.43 -11.68
C SER A 33 -4.72 5.46 -10.56
N ASN A 34 -3.49 5.75 -10.11
CA ASN A 34 -3.18 6.58 -8.94
C ASN A 34 -3.92 6.12 -7.66
N LYS A 35 -4.21 4.83 -7.56
CA LYS A 35 -4.86 4.20 -6.39
C LYS A 35 -3.83 3.63 -5.45
N LEU A 36 -4.14 3.64 -4.15
CA LEU A 36 -3.29 3.05 -3.14
C LEU A 36 -3.18 1.54 -3.37
N SER A 37 -2.03 1.03 -3.80
CA SER A 37 -1.78 -0.39 -4.04
C SER A 37 -1.09 -1.07 -2.86
N GLY A 38 -0.43 -0.29 -1.99
CA GLY A 38 0.26 -0.83 -0.84
C GLY A 38 0.51 0.19 0.26
N PHE A 39 0.70 -0.32 1.46
CA PHE A 39 1.03 0.41 2.66
C PHE A 39 2.07 -0.38 3.44
N ARG A 40 3.16 0.25 3.84
CA ARG A 40 4.15 -0.33 4.76
C ARG A 40 4.27 0.57 5.98
N ASP A 41 4.02 0.02 7.16
CA ASP A 41 4.13 0.79 8.39
C ASP A 41 5.60 0.99 8.83
N ALA A 42 5.78 1.79 9.87
CA ALA A 42 7.08 2.06 10.49
C ALA A 42 7.75 0.85 11.15
N ARG A 43 7.03 -0.26 11.35
CA ARG A 43 7.51 -1.53 11.91
C ARG A 43 7.94 -2.50 10.81
N GLY A 44 7.61 -2.21 9.55
CA GLY A 44 7.90 -3.05 8.39
C GLY A 44 6.73 -3.92 7.96
N ASN A 45 5.54 -3.69 8.52
CA ASN A 45 4.36 -4.49 8.26
C ASN A 45 3.71 -4.03 6.96
N ASP A 46 3.52 -4.95 6.02
CA ASP A 46 2.94 -4.69 4.71
C ASP A 46 1.45 -4.97 4.66
N VAL A 47 0.73 -4.12 3.94
CA VAL A 47 -0.66 -4.32 3.54
C VAL A 47 -0.78 -4.02 2.04
N LEU A 48 -1.38 -4.93 1.28
CA LEU A 48 -1.60 -4.77 -0.15
C LEU A 48 -3.08 -4.65 -0.46
N TYR A 49 -3.40 -3.82 -1.46
CA TYR A 49 -4.76 -3.57 -1.91
C TYR A 49 -4.90 -3.96 -3.38
N ALA A 50 -5.94 -4.74 -3.71
CA ALA A 50 -6.24 -5.14 -5.07
C ALA A 50 -7.60 -4.58 -5.50
N TYR A 51 -7.69 -4.15 -6.76
CA TYR A 51 -8.90 -3.55 -7.32
C TYR A 51 -9.34 -4.26 -8.60
N ASP A 52 -10.63 -4.25 -8.88
CA ASP A 52 -11.15 -4.66 -10.19
C ASP A 52 -10.96 -3.54 -11.24
N SER A 53 -11.29 -3.85 -12.50
CA SER A 53 -11.21 -2.89 -13.62
C SER A 53 -12.17 -1.71 -13.50
N CYS A 54 -13.27 -1.88 -12.75
CA CYS A 54 -14.23 -0.81 -12.46
C CYS A 54 -13.73 0.08 -11.32
N GLY A 55 -12.72 -0.39 -10.60
CA GLY A 55 -12.05 0.33 -9.56
C GLY A 55 -12.49 0.04 -8.13
N ASN A 56 -13.28 -1.01 -7.91
CA ASN A 56 -13.74 -1.43 -6.59
C ASN A 56 -12.63 -2.23 -5.89
N LEU A 57 -12.52 -2.09 -4.57
CA LEU A 57 -11.55 -2.80 -3.76
C LEU A 57 -11.96 -4.27 -3.63
N THR A 58 -11.20 -5.20 -4.19
CA THR A 58 -11.52 -6.64 -4.18
C THR A 58 -10.78 -7.44 -3.13
N SER A 59 -9.62 -6.97 -2.66
CA SER A 59 -8.89 -7.66 -1.61
C SER A 59 -7.97 -6.75 -0.82
N ILE A 60 -7.86 -7.04 0.48
CA ILE A 60 -6.83 -6.53 1.39
C ILE A 60 -6.00 -7.74 1.82
N ILE A 61 -4.68 -7.68 1.65
CA ILE A 61 -3.77 -8.77 2.04
C ILE A 61 -2.85 -8.22 3.12
N TYR A 62 -2.85 -8.85 4.28
CA TYR A 62 -2.05 -8.46 5.44
C TYR A 62 -0.69 -9.16 5.48
N GLU A 63 0.21 -8.66 6.31
CA GLU A 63 1.57 -9.19 6.46
C GLU A 63 1.64 -10.66 6.90
N ASP A 64 0.63 -11.12 7.65
CA ASP A 64 0.53 -12.49 8.16
C ASP A 64 -0.06 -13.45 7.12
N GLY A 65 -0.38 -12.94 5.93
CA GLY A 65 -0.99 -13.68 4.83
C GLY A 65 -2.51 -13.85 4.96
N THR A 66 -3.13 -13.33 6.01
CA THR A 66 -4.59 -13.22 6.07
C THR A 66 -5.07 -12.23 5.01
N GLN A 67 -6.29 -12.44 4.52
CA GLN A 67 -6.83 -11.61 3.46
C GLN A 67 -8.34 -11.43 3.63
N ASP A 68 -8.78 -10.18 3.47
CA ASP A 68 -10.18 -9.88 3.25
C ASP A 68 -10.45 -9.86 1.75
N LYS A 69 -11.61 -10.36 1.34
CA LYS A 69 -12.06 -10.40 -0.06
C LYS A 69 -13.45 -9.83 -0.19
N TYR A 70 -13.63 -8.99 -1.18
CA TYR A 70 -14.87 -8.29 -1.47
C TYR A 70 -15.34 -8.63 -2.89
N PHE A 71 -16.63 -8.88 -3.03
CA PHE A 71 -17.26 -9.22 -4.30
C PHE A 71 -18.39 -8.23 -4.59
N TYR A 72 -18.45 -7.76 -5.83
CA TYR A 72 -19.42 -6.76 -6.28
C TYR A 72 -20.28 -7.31 -7.41
N ASP A 73 -21.52 -6.84 -7.50
CA ASP A 73 -22.37 -7.05 -8.67
C ASP A 73 -21.98 -6.10 -9.83
N ALA A 74 -22.69 -6.22 -10.96
CA ALA A 74 -22.45 -5.39 -12.14
C ALA A 74 -22.76 -3.89 -11.93
N ASN A 75 -23.49 -3.53 -10.86
CA ASN A 75 -23.77 -2.13 -10.50
C ASN A 75 -22.72 -1.57 -9.53
N GLY A 76 -21.74 -2.39 -9.12
CA GLY A 76 -20.72 -2.01 -8.14
C GLY A 76 -21.20 -2.12 -6.69
N TRP A 77 -22.28 -2.85 -6.43
CA TRP A 77 -22.77 -3.06 -5.06
C TRP A 77 -22.10 -4.26 -4.43
N LEU A 78 -21.65 -4.11 -3.19
CA LEU A 78 -21.04 -5.20 -2.43
C LEU A 78 -22.09 -6.30 -2.21
N VAL A 79 -21.80 -7.51 -2.68
CA VAL A 79 -22.68 -8.67 -2.53
C VAL A 79 -22.14 -9.71 -1.56
N ASN A 80 -20.81 -9.76 -1.37
CA ASN A 80 -20.20 -10.71 -0.46
C ASN A 80 -18.86 -10.20 0.07
N GLU A 81 -18.54 -10.59 1.30
CA GLU A 81 -17.27 -10.36 1.96
C GLU A 81 -16.81 -11.67 2.61
N ILE A 82 -15.51 -11.98 2.50
CA ILE A 82 -14.88 -13.13 3.14
C ILE A 82 -13.66 -12.62 3.90
N CYS A 83 -13.58 -12.93 5.19
CA CYS A 83 -12.45 -12.67 6.09
C CYS A 83 -11.75 -13.96 6.54
#